data_AF-A0A382ENG0-F1
#
_entry.id   AF-A0A382ENG0-F1
#
_cell.length_a   1.000
_cell.length_b   1.000
_cell.length_c   1.000
_cell.angle_alpha   90.00
_cell.angle_beta   90.00
_cell.angle_gamma   90.00
#
_symmetry.space_group_name_H-M   'P 1'
#
loop_
_entity.id
_entity.type
_entity.pdbx_description
1 polymer ?
#
loop_
_entity_poly.entity_id
_entity_poly.type
_entity_poly.pdbx_seq_one_letter_code
_entity_poly.pdbx_strand_id
1 'polypeptide(L)'
;MAIKNEDMVKEQFTLSHRVRQIRLEYKILFLIVVCLTFGFGSYVIYSLNSESKALMHQHQLRSHLFGETLISGIRNIMLSGRAPYVRAFIEEAREEFNKVGEIHLFNNKAEEIFPPRKSHISIPIQEMKIKKAIKEKQFSNSLYPLKNEASCKTCHADEYEIRGAVKLDFTQDADWESALVQVVHNAFQAIMLSGKGEFADTLLMEINQLLGVELLQVYDEDGIYIAFGEDDREVNEEILEDVVDAIYEKYHGSLPMKNGSYHFSPLTNLESCHVCHSPDSKFRGILAMELQEGKVQREQVIHSAIIGFKNLMRLQKASYAGAYIDEIRHLPFVENFQIFDNGQISDVGYRELWIPNPDYDSISMDSTIAKLIYTNNQTDTNNKQKLEYTENITMVDHLTQAIPIINDEKCQACHRPPEMGSPFYASQQDKWKVRSVVKVSTSMKDIQQEIQKNTQASIVVGLSTFIL
;
A
#
# COMPACT_ATOMS: atom_id res chain seq x y z
N MET A 1 -6.63 -0.93 84.63
CA MET A 1 -5.97 -1.66 83.53
C MET A 1 -5.86 -3.13 83.95
N ALA A 2 -6.10 -4.08 83.02
CA ALA A 2 -6.05 -5.56 83.17
C ALA A 2 -7.36 -6.30 83.50
N ILE A 3 -8.35 -6.30 82.59
CA ILE A 3 -9.44 -7.31 82.54
C ILE A 3 -9.75 -7.70 81.07
N LYS A 4 -8.71 -7.92 80.24
CA LYS A 4 -8.90 -8.30 78.82
C LYS A 4 -8.16 -9.58 78.40
N ASN A 5 -7.44 -10.24 79.33
CA ASN A 5 -6.55 -11.37 79.01
C ASN A 5 -7.07 -12.76 79.40
N GLU A 6 -8.03 -12.90 80.32
CA GLU A 6 -8.46 -14.24 80.76
C GLU A 6 -9.49 -14.91 79.82
N ASP A 7 -10.34 -14.12 79.17
CA ASP A 7 -11.35 -14.66 78.24
C ASP A 7 -10.73 -15.18 76.93
N MET A 8 -9.67 -14.54 76.43
CA MET A 8 -8.93 -15.02 75.24
C MET A 8 -8.23 -16.37 75.45
N VAL A 9 -7.80 -16.66 76.68
CA VAL A 9 -7.07 -17.90 77.00
C VAL A 9 -8.04 -19.10 77.12
N LYS A 10 -9.26 -18.89 77.62
CA LYS A 10 -10.31 -19.93 77.69
C LYS A 10 -10.88 -20.30 76.31
N GLU A 11 -10.97 -19.35 75.39
CA GLU A 11 -11.42 -19.60 74.01
C GLU A 11 -10.39 -20.42 73.21
N GLN A 12 -9.08 -20.18 73.39
CA GLN A 12 -8.04 -20.99 72.75
C GLN A 12 -7.98 -22.43 73.27
N PHE A 13 -8.22 -22.64 74.57
CA PHE A 13 -8.18 -23.97 75.18
C PHE A 13 -9.33 -24.87 74.70
N THR A 14 -10.52 -24.31 74.49
CA THR A 14 -11.72 -25.04 74.03
C THR A 14 -11.68 -25.43 72.55
N LEU A 15 -11.04 -24.62 71.70
CA LEU A 15 -10.80 -24.95 70.29
C LEU A 15 -9.83 -26.13 70.13
N SER A 16 -8.74 -26.15 70.90
CA SER A 16 -7.75 -27.24 70.86
C SER A 16 -8.34 -28.61 71.25
N HIS A 17 -9.29 -28.61 72.19
CA HIS A 17 -9.91 -29.84 72.70
C HIS A 17 -10.96 -30.42 71.74
N ARG A 18 -11.69 -29.58 71.00
CA ARG A 18 -12.62 -30.01 69.94
C ARG A 18 -11.91 -30.64 68.74
N VAL A 19 -10.75 -30.11 68.34
CA VAL A 19 -9.94 -30.66 67.24
C VAL A 19 -9.39 -32.05 67.58
N ARG A 20 -9.24 -32.38 68.88
CA ARG A 20 -8.72 -33.68 69.34
C ARG A 20 -9.72 -34.83 69.20
N GLN A 21 -11.03 -34.56 69.19
CA GLN A 21 -12.11 -35.57 69.09
C GLN A 21 -12.51 -35.96 67.65
N ILE A 22 -11.99 -35.30 66.63
CA ILE A 22 -12.27 -35.60 65.23
C ILE A 22 -11.51 -36.88 64.81
N ARG A 23 -12.19 -37.83 64.14
CA ARG A 23 -11.58 -39.08 63.61
C ARG A 23 -10.37 -38.76 62.74
N LEU A 24 -9.34 -39.61 62.82
CA LEU A 24 -8.06 -39.43 62.11
C LEU A 24 -8.24 -39.26 60.59
N GLU A 25 -9.22 -39.97 60.01
CA GLU A 25 -9.59 -39.89 58.59
C GLU A 25 -9.92 -38.48 58.14
N TYR A 26 -10.74 -37.74 58.90
CA TYR A 26 -11.10 -36.35 58.55
C TYR A 26 -9.92 -35.40 58.64
N LYS A 27 -8.95 -35.65 59.53
CA LYS A 27 -7.73 -34.83 59.63
C LYS A 27 -6.82 -35.03 58.43
N ILE A 28 -6.66 -36.28 57.99
CA ILE A 28 -5.88 -36.62 56.81
C ILE A 28 -6.55 -36.05 55.55
N LEU A 29 -7.86 -36.24 55.41
CA LEU A 29 -8.63 -35.71 54.29
C LEU A 29 -8.54 -34.18 54.22
N PHE A 30 -8.70 -33.50 55.35
CA PHE A 30 -8.56 -32.04 55.42
C PHE A 30 -7.17 -31.56 55.01
N LEU A 31 -6.11 -32.25 55.47
CA LEU A 31 -4.74 -31.90 55.12
C LEU A 31 -4.45 -32.12 53.62
N ILE A 32 -4.97 -33.20 53.04
CA ILE A 32 -4.85 -33.48 51.60
C ILE A 32 -5.56 -32.38 50.80
N VAL A 33 -6.78 -32.00 51.17
CA VAL A 33 -7.54 -30.93 50.50
C VAL A 33 -6.80 -29.59 50.61
N VAL A 34 -6.25 -29.24 51.77
CA VAL A 34 -5.46 -28.02 51.94
C VAL A 34 -4.18 -28.06 51.10
N CYS A 35 -3.45 -29.19 51.08
CA CYS A 35 -2.26 -29.33 50.22
C CYS A 35 -2.58 -29.29 48.72
N LEU A 36 -3.69 -29.89 48.28
CA LEU A 36 -4.13 -29.83 46.89
C LEU A 36 -4.59 -28.43 46.49
N THR A 37 -5.49 -27.82 47.26
CA THR A 37 -5.96 -26.44 46.99
C THR A 37 -4.82 -25.44 46.94
N PHE A 38 -3.94 -25.42 47.94
CA PHE A 38 -2.84 -24.47 47.96
C PHE A 38 -1.73 -24.84 46.98
N GLY A 39 -1.33 -26.11 46.92
CA GLY A 39 -0.24 -26.57 46.06
C GLY A 39 -0.60 -26.50 44.58
N PHE A 40 -1.66 -27.18 44.17
CA PHE A 40 -2.12 -27.20 42.79
C PHE A 40 -2.67 -25.84 42.36
N GLY A 41 -3.47 -25.19 43.21
CA GLY A 41 -4.03 -23.87 42.91
C GLY A 41 -2.96 -22.81 42.70
N SER A 42 -1.95 -22.74 43.58
CA SER A 42 -0.84 -21.80 43.40
C SER A 42 0.01 -22.11 42.17
N TYR A 43 0.29 -23.40 41.90
CA TYR A 43 1.03 -23.82 40.71
C TYR A 43 0.30 -23.44 39.41
N VAL A 44 -1.00 -23.68 39.32
CA VAL A 44 -1.81 -23.34 38.14
C VAL A 44 -1.82 -21.83 37.88
N ILE A 45 -2.06 -21.01 38.92
CA ILE A 45 -2.03 -19.56 38.78
C ILE A 45 -0.66 -19.08 38.32
N TYR A 46 0.41 -19.64 38.89
CA TYR A 46 1.77 -19.31 38.49
C TYR A 46 2.06 -19.69 37.03
N SER A 47 1.69 -20.92 36.62
CA SER A 47 1.87 -21.42 35.26
C SER A 47 1.13 -20.57 34.23
N LEU A 48 -0.15 -20.27 34.49
CA LEU A 48 -0.97 -19.43 33.62
C LEU A 48 -0.39 -18.03 33.46
N ASN A 49 0.08 -17.42 34.55
CA ASN A 49 0.68 -16.08 34.50
C ASN A 49 2.02 -16.10 33.75
N SER A 50 2.82 -17.16 33.93
CA SER A 50 4.08 -17.35 33.21
C SER A 50 3.86 -17.53 31.71
N GLU A 51 2.93 -18.41 31.32
CA GLU A 51 2.57 -18.65 29.91
C GLU A 51 2.00 -17.40 29.26
N SER A 52 1.06 -16.72 29.92
CA SER A 52 0.46 -15.49 29.40
C SER A 52 1.52 -14.41 29.16
N LYS A 53 2.47 -14.26 30.09
CA LYS A 53 3.60 -13.33 29.95
C LYS A 53 4.52 -13.72 28.80
N ALA A 54 4.79 -15.02 28.62
CA ALA A 54 5.62 -15.52 27.53
C ALA A 54 4.96 -15.28 26.15
N LEU A 55 3.67 -15.57 26.03
CA LEU A 55 2.89 -15.32 24.81
C LEU A 55 2.86 -13.83 24.46
N MET A 56 2.63 -12.97 25.47
CA MET A 56 2.64 -11.52 25.30
C MET A 56 4.00 -11.01 24.83
N HIS A 57 5.08 -11.46 25.48
CA HIS A 57 6.44 -11.09 25.13
C HIS A 57 6.81 -11.54 23.71
N GLN A 58 6.42 -12.75 23.33
CA GLN A 58 6.62 -13.26 21.97
C GLN A 58 5.87 -12.41 20.93
N HIS A 59 4.64 -12.00 21.23
CA HIS A 59 3.85 -11.13 20.37
C HIS A 59 4.48 -9.73 20.25
N GLN A 60 4.90 -9.14 21.36
CA GLN A 60 5.65 -7.87 21.39
C GLN A 60 6.92 -7.92 20.54
N LEU A 61 7.70 -8.99 20.66
CA LEU A 61 8.92 -9.18 19.87
C LEU A 61 8.61 -9.30 18.38
N ARG A 62 7.55 -10.04 18.00
CA ARG A 62 7.13 -10.18 16.60
C ARG A 62 6.69 -8.83 16.02
N SER A 63 5.86 -8.07 16.73
CA SER A 63 5.46 -6.72 16.34
C SER A 63 6.69 -5.82 16.18
N HIS A 64 7.65 -5.93 17.09
CA HIS A 64 8.87 -5.14 17.06
C HIS A 64 9.72 -5.39 15.82
N LEU A 65 9.98 -6.67 15.54
CA LEU A 65 10.73 -7.09 14.36
C LEU A 65 10.01 -6.66 13.08
N PHE A 66 8.68 -6.80 13.04
CA PHE A 66 7.88 -6.34 11.90
C PHE A 66 8.03 -4.83 11.66
N GLY A 67 7.91 -4.01 12.70
CA GLY A 67 8.11 -2.56 12.60
C GLY A 67 9.52 -2.16 12.17
N GLU A 68 10.57 -2.79 12.70
CA GLU A 68 11.96 -2.54 12.28
C GLU A 68 12.23 -3.03 10.85
N THR A 69 11.58 -4.12 10.40
CA THR A 69 11.64 -4.58 9.00
C THR A 69 11.01 -3.57 8.06
N LEU A 70 9.82 -3.04 8.39
CA LEU A 70 9.17 -1.99 7.58
C LEU A 70 10.04 -0.75 7.48
N ILE A 71 10.60 -0.28 8.59
CA ILE A 71 11.52 0.86 8.60
C ILE A 71 12.75 0.58 7.75
N SER A 72 13.36 -0.59 7.88
CA SER A 72 14.51 -0.98 7.07
C SER A 72 14.18 -0.97 5.58
N GLY A 73 13.00 -1.48 5.19
CA GLY A 73 12.50 -1.43 3.82
C GLY A 73 12.33 0.00 3.31
N ILE A 74 11.59 0.85 4.04
CA ILE A 74 11.38 2.26 3.69
C ILE A 74 12.72 2.99 3.56
N ARG A 75 13.62 2.81 4.54
CA ARG A 75 14.94 3.44 4.52
C ARG A 75 15.76 3.00 3.32
N ASN A 76 15.74 1.72 2.96
CA ASN A 76 16.48 1.23 1.81
C ASN A 76 15.95 1.86 0.51
N ILE A 77 14.62 1.92 0.34
CA ILE A 77 13.97 2.59 -0.79
C ILE A 77 14.38 4.07 -0.85
N MET A 78 14.30 4.79 0.28
CA MET A 78 14.69 6.20 0.37
C MET A 78 16.17 6.44 0.08
N LEU A 79 17.07 5.63 0.64
CA LEU A 79 18.52 5.74 0.44
C LEU A 79 18.93 5.40 -1.00
N SER A 80 18.14 4.61 -1.70
CA SER A 80 18.31 4.37 -3.14
C SER A 80 17.76 5.49 -4.03
N GLY A 81 17.27 6.60 -3.45
CA GLY A 81 16.70 7.74 -4.20
C GLY A 81 15.29 7.48 -4.76
N ARG A 82 14.63 6.41 -4.30
CA ARG A 82 13.38 5.89 -4.88
C ARG A 82 12.15 6.31 -4.08
N ALA A 83 12.12 7.56 -3.60
CA ALA A 83 11.08 8.05 -2.69
C ALA A 83 9.63 7.78 -3.17
N PRO A 84 9.29 7.89 -4.48
CA PRO A 84 7.95 7.56 -4.97
C PRO A 84 7.49 6.12 -4.69
N TYR A 85 8.41 5.17 -4.52
CA TYR A 85 8.11 3.75 -4.28
C TYR A 85 7.74 3.45 -2.84
N VAL A 86 7.98 4.39 -1.91
CA VAL A 86 7.55 4.21 -0.52
C VAL A 86 6.03 4.05 -0.46
N ARG A 87 5.27 4.75 -1.32
CA ARG A 87 3.81 4.56 -1.42
C ARG A 87 3.46 3.12 -1.77
N ALA A 88 3.98 2.63 -2.89
CA ALA A 88 3.71 1.27 -3.37
C ALA A 88 4.13 0.22 -2.34
N PHE A 89 5.28 0.41 -1.69
CA PHE A 89 5.75 -0.47 -0.61
C PHE A 89 4.81 -0.49 0.59
N ILE A 90 4.32 0.68 1.05
CA ILE A 90 3.36 0.77 2.16
C ILE A 90 2.01 0.14 1.79
N GLU A 91 1.52 0.39 0.58
CA GLU A 91 0.27 -0.20 0.08
C GLU A 91 0.39 -1.73 -0.01
N GLU A 92 1.48 -2.24 -0.58
CA GLU A 92 1.76 -3.68 -0.68
C GLU A 92 1.90 -4.31 0.71
N ALA A 93 2.63 -3.67 1.64
CA ALA A 93 2.72 -4.13 3.01
C ALA A 93 1.34 -4.19 3.69
N ARG A 94 0.48 -3.20 3.48
CA ARG A 94 -0.90 -3.24 4.03
C ARG A 94 -1.73 -4.34 3.41
N GLU A 95 -1.58 -4.61 2.12
CA GLU A 95 -2.32 -5.67 1.42
C GLU A 95 -1.87 -7.06 1.88
N GLU A 96 -0.57 -7.34 1.86
CA GLU A 96 0.03 -8.62 2.26
C GLU A 96 -0.13 -8.91 3.75
N PHE A 97 -0.02 -7.87 4.59
CA PHE A 97 -0.08 -8.01 6.06
C PHE A 97 -1.41 -7.55 6.66
N ASN A 98 -2.48 -7.47 5.87
CA ASN A 98 -3.82 -7.06 6.33
C ASN A 98 -4.39 -7.89 7.50
N LYS A 99 -3.90 -9.13 7.69
CA LYS A 99 -4.28 -10.02 8.80
C LYS A 99 -3.45 -9.81 10.06
N VAL A 100 -2.29 -9.16 9.95
CA VAL A 100 -1.34 -8.98 11.05
C VAL A 100 -1.66 -7.72 11.84
N GLY A 101 -2.04 -6.64 11.14
CA GLY A 101 -2.32 -5.36 11.78
C GLY A 101 -2.46 -4.19 10.80
N GLU A 102 -2.56 -3.00 11.38
CA GLU A 102 -2.60 -1.73 10.66
C GLU A 102 -1.21 -1.09 10.59
N ILE A 103 -0.90 -0.46 9.47
CA ILE A 103 0.38 0.21 9.21
C ILE A 103 0.09 1.65 8.81
N HIS A 104 0.72 2.60 9.48
CA HIS A 104 0.64 4.02 9.16
C HIS A 104 2.03 4.63 9.08
N LEU A 105 2.20 5.55 8.14
CA LEU A 105 3.44 6.28 7.94
C LEU A 105 3.15 7.77 8.14
N PHE A 106 3.92 8.44 9.00
CA PHE A 106 3.75 9.86 9.27
C PHE A 106 5.00 10.62 8.85
N ASN A 107 4.85 11.83 8.32
CA ASN A 107 5.97 12.72 8.08
C ASN A 107 6.49 13.39 9.38
N ASN A 108 7.49 14.25 9.27
CA ASN A 108 8.08 14.97 10.40
C ASN A 108 7.17 16.05 11.03
N LYS A 109 5.94 16.24 10.52
CA LYS A 109 4.90 17.08 11.09
C LYS A 109 3.77 16.27 11.74
N ALA A 110 3.93 14.96 11.85
CA ALA A 110 2.90 14.02 12.30
C ALA A 110 1.66 13.97 11.40
N GLU A 111 1.80 14.40 10.15
CA GLU A 111 0.79 14.24 9.11
C GLU A 111 0.95 12.83 8.51
N GLU A 112 -0.14 12.07 8.48
CA GLU A 112 -0.16 10.76 7.84
C GLU A 112 0.08 10.92 6.34
N ILE A 113 1.10 10.22 5.85
CA ILE A 113 1.45 10.13 4.44
C ILE A 113 1.05 8.75 3.94
N PHE A 114 0.40 8.72 2.77
CA PHE A 114 -0.22 7.52 2.21
C PHE A 114 -1.23 6.92 3.19
N PRO A 115 -2.39 7.57 3.40
CA PRO A 115 -3.39 7.03 4.31
C PRO A 115 -3.86 5.63 3.87
N PRO A 116 -4.35 4.78 4.79
CA PRO A 116 -4.83 3.42 4.48
C PRO A 116 -6.11 3.41 3.63
N ARG A 117 -6.73 4.58 3.45
CA ARG A 117 -7.83 4.76 2.50
C ARG A 117 -7.26 4.53 1.11
N LYS A 118 -7.97 3.79 0.27
CA LYS A 118 -7.56 3.60 -1.12
C LYS A 118 -7.65 4.93 -1.87
N SER A 119 -6.67 5.22 -2.73
CA SER A 119 -6.67 6.38 -3.63
C SER A 119 -7.92 6.40 -4.51
N HIS A 120 -8.44 5.21 -4.81
CA HIS A 120 -9.67 5.04 -5.56
C HIS A 120 -10.70 4.22 -4.79
N ILE A 121 -11.97 4.60 -4.96
CA ILE A 121 -13.14 3.89 -4.49
C ILE A 121 -13.92 3.32 -5.67
N SER A 122 -14.87 2.44 -5.36
CA SER A 122 -15.87 1.97 -6.33
C SER A 122 -17.25 2.32 -5.81
N ILE A 123 -18.12 2.86 -6.67
CA ILE A 123 -19.48 3.27 -6.27
C ILE A 123 -20.52 2.59 -7.16
N PRO A 124 -21.76 2.39 -6.70
CA PRO A 124 -22.84 1.91 -7.56
C PRO A 124 -23.06 2.83 -8.77
N ILE A 125 -23.29 2.26 -9.95
CA ILE A 125 -23.60 3.06 -11.14
C ILE A 125 -24.89 3.86 -10.92
N GLN A 126 -24.78 5.19 -10.97
CA GLN A 126 -25.92 6.10 -10.81
C GLN A 126 -26.75 6.22 -12.11
N GLU A 127 -26.08 6.18 -13.26
CA GLU A 127 -26.71 6.33 -14.56
C GLU A 127 -27.43 5.05 -15.00
N MET A 128 -28.77 5.05 -14.93
CA MET A 128 -29.59 3.90 -15.33
C MET A 128 -29.39 3.50 -16.80
N LYS A 129 -29.05 4.44 -17.69
CA LYS A 129 -28.76 4.16 -19.10
C LYS A 129 -27.51 3.30 -19.26
N ILE A 130 -26.42 3.63 -18.55
CA ILE A 130 -25.17 2.86 -18.56
C ILE A 130 -25.42 1.47 -17.98
N LYS A 131 -26.11 1.40 -16.83
CA LYS A 131 -26.47 0.12 -16.21
C LYS A 131 -27.28 -0.79 -17.15
N LYS A 132 -28.26 -0.21 -17.85
CA LYS A 132 -29.08 -0.93 -18.85
C LYS A 132 -28.22 -1.39 -20.03
N ALA A 133 -27.37 -0.51 -20.56
CA ALA A 133 -26.46 -0.79 -21.66
C ALA A 133 -25.53 -1.98 -21.34
N ILE A 134 -24.88 -1.99 -20.17
CA ILE A 134 -24.01 -3.10 -19.74
C ILE A 134 -24.83 -4.39 -19.56
N LYS A 135 -26.00 -4.32 -18.92
CA LYS A 135 -26.87 -5.48 -18.68
C LYS A 135 -27.38 -6.11 -19.98
N GLU A 136 -27.80 -5.30 -20.93
CA GLU A 136 -28.35 -5.74 -22.22
C GLU A 136 -27.27 -5.93 -23.30
N LYS A 137 -25.99 -5.73 -22.95
CA LYS A 137 -24.85 -5.75 -23.89
C LYS A 137 -25.04 -4.80 -25.09
N GLN A 138 -25.68 -3.66 -24.86
CA GLN A 138 -25.91 -2.61 -25.86
C GLN A 138 -24.86 -1.52 -25.72
N PHE A 139 -23.84 -1.55 -26.54
CA PHE A 139 -22.73 -0.60 -26.54
C PHE A 139 -22.97 0.52 -27.57
N SER A 140 -22.47 1.72 -27.27
CA SER A 140 -22.66 2.94 -28.09
C SER A 140 -21.30 3.59 -28.36
N ASN A 141 -21.26 4.63 -29.20
CA ASN A 141 -20.03 5.36 -29.57
C ASN A 141 -19.27 6.01 -28.39
N SER A 142 -19.78 5.94 -27.17
CA SER A 142 -19.09 6.43 -25.96
C SER A 142 -18.94 5.35 -24.89
N LEU A 143 -19.53 4.15 -25.07
CA LEU A 143 -19.46 3.06 -24.10
C LEU A 143 -19.02 1.79 -24.80
N TYR A 144 -17.82 1.33 -24.46
CA TYR A 144 -17.08 0.27 -25.15
C TYR A 144 -16.98 -0.97 -24.26
N PRO A 145 -17.20 -2.19 -24.80
CA PRO A 145 -17.10 -3.41 -24.01
C PRO A 145 -15.66 -3.79 -23.70
N LEU A 146 -15.40 -4.18 -22.45
CA LEU A 146 -14.17 -4.90 -22.09
C LEU A 146 -14.40 -6.40 -22.31
N LYS A 147 -14.03 -6.90 -23.49
CA LYS A 147 -14.17 -8.32 -23.84
C LYS A 147 -13.21 -9.19 -23.01
N ASN A 148 -13.65 -10.38 -22.64
CA ASN A 148 -12.85 -11.39 -21.94
C ASN A 148 -11.99 -12.17 -22.95
N GLU A 149 -10.94 -11.51 -23.43
CA GLU A 149 -10.00 -12.06 -24.40
C GLU A 149 -9.11 -13.14 -23.78
N ALA A 150 -8.38 -13.89 -24.61
CA ALA A 150 -7.52 -14.99 -24.16
C ALA A 150 -6.53 -14.56 -23.05
N SER A 151 -5.97 -13.35 -23.15
CA SER A 151 -5.05 -12.78 -22.16
C SER A 151 -5.71 -12.47 -20.82
N CYS A 152 -7.01 -12.13 -20.80
CA CYS A 152 -7.77 -11.87 -19.59
C CYS A 152 -7.99 -13.16 -18.78
N LYS A 153 -8.16 -14.29 -19.47
CA LYS A 153 -8.52 -15.60 -18.88
C LYS A 153 -7.49 -16.16 -17.91
N THR A 154 -6.25 -15.68 -17.98
CA THR A 154 -5.20 -15.99 -16.99
C THR A 154 -5.63 -15.65 -15.56
N CYS A 155 -6.41 -14.58 -15.38
CA CYS A 155 -6.84 -14.10 -14.05
C CYS A 155 -8.36 -14.15 -13.86
N HIS A 156 -9.10 -14.49 -14.91
CA HIS A 156 -10.55 -14.28 -14.98
C HIS A 156 -11.24 -15.51 -15.56
N ALA A 157 -12.31 -15.96 -14.90
CA ALA A 157 -13.08 -17.10 -15.37
C ALA A 157 -13.68 -16.87 -16.77
N ASP A 158 -13.83 -17.96 -17.53
CA ASP A 158 -14.32 -17.99 -18.91
C ASP A 158 -15.83 -17.77 -19.04
N GLU A 159 -16.56 -17.82 -17.93
CA GLU A 159 -18.02 -17.80 -17.86
C GLU A 159 -18.65 -16.53 -18.47
N TYR A 160 -17.91 -15.42 -18.46
CA TYR A 160 -18.41 -14.13 -18.92
C TYR A 160 -17.61 -13.63 -20.13
N GLU A 161 -18.31 -13.43 -21.24
CA GLU A 161 -17.77 -12.86 -22.47
C GLU A 161 -17.31 -11.40 -22.29
N ILE A 162 -17.96 -10.65 -21.38
CA ILE A 162 -17.68 -9.24 -21.11
C ILE A 162 -17.33 -9.09 -19.63
N ARG A 163 -16.16 -8.49 -19.36
CA ARG A 163 -15.63 -8.21 -18.02
C ARG A 163 -16.13 -6.89 -17.45
N GLY A 164 -16.56 -5.98 -18.31
CA GLY A 164 -17.01 -4.65 -17.94
C GLY A 164 -17.20 -3.75 -19.15
N ALA A 165 -17.20 -2.44 -18.92
CA ALA A 165 -17.27 -1.45 -19.98
C ALA A 165 -16.39 -0.24 -19.68
N VAL A 166 -15.93 0.43 -20.71
CA VAL A 166 -15.19 1.69 -20.67
C VAL A 166 -16.04 2.78 -21.28
N LYS A 167 -16.16 3.91 -20.60
CA LYS A 167 -16.68 5.14 -21.21
C LYS A 167 -15.55 6.16 -21.31
N LEU A 168 -15.29 6.61 -22.53
CA LEU A 168 -14.24 7.57 -22.83
C LEU A 168 -14.79 8.66 -23.76
N ASP A 169 -14.90 9.86 -23.19
CA ASP A 169 -15.42 11.06 -23.84
C ASP A 169 -14.29 12.08 -24.03
N PHE A 170 -14.38 12.86 -25.11
CA PHE A 170 -13.34 13.78 -25.56
C PHE A 170 -13.94 15.15 -25.85
N THR A 171 -13.11 16.17 -25.79
CA THR A 171 -13.46 17.51 -26.26
C THR A 171 -13.63 17.50 -27.80
N GLN A 172 -14.48 18.39 -28.34
CA GLN A 172 -14.92 18.32 -29.75
C GLN A 172 -13.79 18.53 -30.79
N ASP A 173 -12.73 19.25 -30.45
CA ASP A 173 -11.66 19.69 -31.37
C ASP A 173 -10.30 19.03 -31.09
N ALA A 174 -10.29 17.78 -30.60
CA ALA A 174 -9.05 17.08 -30.27
C ALA A 174 -8.23 16.73 -31.52
N ASP A 175 -6.92 16.97 -31.46
CA ASP A 175 -5.95 16.42 -32.41
C ASP A 175 -5.77 14.92 -32.13
N TRP A 176 -6.36 14.07 -32.97
CA TRP A 176 -6.38 12.63 -32.76
C TRP A 176 -5.01 11.96 -32.89
N GLU A 177 -4.11 12.50 -33.71
CA GLU A 177 -2.74 11.99 -33.85
C GLU A 177 -1.95 12.27 -32.57
N SER A 178 -1.98 13.52 -32.11
CA SER A 178 -1.34 13.90 -30.84
C SER A 178 -1.96 13.18 -29.64
N ALA A 179 -3.28 13.01 -29.63
CA ALA A 179 -3.99 12.31 -28.58
C ALA A 179 -3.58 10.83 -28.51
N LEU A 180 -3.47 10.15 -29.66
CA LEU A 180 -3.01 8.77 -29.72
C LEU A 180 -1.60 8.63 -29.13
N VAL A 181 -0.66 9.50 -29.53
CA VAL A 181 0.72 9.52 -29.02
C VAL A 181 0.74 9.70 -27.50
N GLN A 182 -0.04 10.65 -26.96
CA GLN A 182 -0.09 10.90 -25.52
C GLN A 182 -0.70 9.73 -24.74
N VAL A 183 -1.75 9.08 -25.25
CA VAL A 183 -2.34 7.90 -24.61
C VAL A 183 -1.34 6.73 -24.57
N VAL A 184 -0.63 6.49 -25.68
CA VAL A 184 0.38 5.42 -25.77
C VAL A 184 1.58 5.72 -24.89
N HIS A 185 2.07 6.97 -24.87
CA HIS A 185 3.13 7.42 -23.98
C HIS A 185 2.79 7.13 -22.51
N ASN A 186 1.60 7.53 -22.06
CA ASN A 186 1.17 7.31 -20.68
C ASN A 186 1.01 5.81 -20.34
N ALA A 187 0.53 4.99 -21.28
CA ALA A 187 0.45 3.55 -21.09
C ALA A 187 1.85 2.93 -20.96
N PHE A 188 2.78 3.30 -21.84
CA PHE A 188 4.16 2.83 -21.83
C PHE A 188 4.87 3.24 -20.53
N GLN A 189 4.75 4.50 -20.13
CA GLN A 189 5.33 5.00 -18.88
C GLN A 189 4.77 4.28 -17.67
N ALA A 190 3.44 4.05 -17.60
CA ALA A 190 2.82 3.31 -16.51
C ALA A 190 3.34 1.85 -16.42
N ILE A 191 3.57 1.19 -17.55
CA ILE A 191 4.18 -0.15 -17.58
C ILE A 191 5.65 -0.09 -17.11
N MET A 192 6.44 0.87 -17.57
CA MET A 192 7.83 1.01 -17.13
C MET A 192 7.95 1.27 -15.63
N LEU A 193 7.08 2.14 -15.10
CA LEU A 193 7.02 2.44 -13.66
C LEU A 193 6.60 1.22 -12.82
N SER A 194 5.91 0.25 -13.41
CA SER A 194 5.61 -1.02 -12.74
C SER A 194 6.82 -1.93 -12.55
N GLY A 195 7.94 -1.64 -13.23
CA GLY A 195 9.14 -2.48 -13.25
C GLY A 195 9.01 -3.74 -14.11
N LYS A 196 7.90 -3.91 -14.84
CA LYS A 196 7.63 -5.06 -15.73
C LYS A 196 7.77 -4.65 -17.20
N GLY A 197 8.97 -4.19 -17.57
CA GLY A 197 9.26 -3.70 -18.93
C GLY A 197 8.95 -4.72 -20.04
N GLU A 198 8.99 -6.01 -19.75
CA GLU A 198 8.61 -7.10 -20.69
C GLU A 198 7.16 -6.98 -21.23
N PHE A 199 6.26 -6.28 -20.54
CA PHE A 199 4.90 -6.05 -21.02
C PHE A 199 4.80 -4.89 -22.01
N ALA A 200 5.85 -4.07 -22.13
CA ALA A 200 5.87 -2.96 -23.07
C ALA A 200 5.84 -3.45 -24.52
N ASP A 201 6.54 -4.54 -24.87
CA ASP A 201 6.46 -5.13 -26.21
C ASP A 201 5.04 -5.52 -26.60
N THR A 202 4.29 -6.09 -25.65
CA THR A 202 2.91 -6.47 -25.95
C THR A 202 2.03 -5.24 -26.17
N LEU A 203 2.23 -4.18 -25.38
CA LEU A 203 1.56 -2.90 -25.62
C LEU A 203 1.87 -2.37 -27.02
N LEU A 204 3.15 -2.25 -27.40
CA LEU A 204 3.54 -1.66 -28.68
C LEU A 204 3.04 -2.51 -29.85
N MET A 205 3.15 -3.84 -29.76
CA MET A 205 2.63 -4.76 -30.79
C MET A 205 1.12 -4.63 -30.99
N GLU A 206 0.33 -4.54 -29.91
CA GLU A 206 -1.14 -4.37 -30.01
C GLU A 206 -1.52 -3.00 -30.59
N ILE A 207 -0.75 -1.94 -30.26
CA ILE A 207 -0.97 -0.61 -30.84
C ILE A 207 -0.57 -0.55 -32.32
N ASN A 208 0.51 -1.22 -32.73
CA ASN A 208 0.96 -1.26 -34.13
C ASN A 208 -0.06 -1.95 -35.06
N GLN A 209 -1.01 -2.72 -34.51
CA GLN A 209 -2.12 -3.32 -35.25
C GLN A 209 -3.30 -2.37 -35.45
N LEU A 210 -3.28 -1.18 -34.84
CA LEU A 210 -4.34 -0.18 -35.03
C LEU A 210 -4.26 0.46 -36.41
N LEU A 211 -5.42 0.62 -37.05
CA LEU A 211 -5.51 1.32 -38.33
C LEU A 211 -4.90 2.73 -38.24
N GLY A 212 -3.97 3.03 -39.13
CA GLY A 212 -3.31 4.34 -39.22
C GLY A 212 -2.03 4.46 -38.39
N VAL A 213 -1.62 3.42 -37.67
CA VAL A 213 -0.27 3.29 -37.09
C VAL A 213 0.57 2.49 -38.07
N GLU A 214 1.66 3.08 -38.57
CA GLU A 214 2.57 2.43 -39.53
C GLU A 214 3.88 1.97 -38.89
N LEU A 215 4.23 2.55 -37.74
CA LEU A 215 5.40 2.21 -36.94
C LEU A 215 5.17 2.66 -35.50
N LEU A 216 5.62 1.87 -34.53
CA LEU A 216 5.72 2.27 -33.13
C LEU A 216 6.93 1.61 -32.48
N GLN A 217 7.88 2.42 -32.03
CA GLN A 217 9.16 1.97 -31.49
C GLN A 217 9.62 2.85 -30.34
N VAL A 218 10.59 2.35 -29.57
CA VAL A 218 11.27 3.12 -28.54
C VAL A 218 12.78 3.08 -28.77
N TYR A 219 13.38 4.26 -28.64
CA TYR A 219 14.80 4.52 -28.76
C TYR A 219 15.35 4.96 -27.41
N ASP A 220 16.63 4.71 -27.14
CA ASP A 220 17.31 5.23 -25.94
C ASP A 220 17.65 6.72 -26.04
N GLU A 221 18.40 7.21 -25.06
CA GLU A 221 18.80 8.61 -24.95
C GLU A 221 19.77 9.10 -26.04
N ASP A 222 20.39 8.16 -26.76
CA ASP A 222 21.30 8.42 -27.88
C ASP A 222 20.62 8.17 -29.25
N GLY A 223 19.32 7.87 -29.25
CA GLY A 223 18.58 7.57 -30.48
C GLY A 223 18.83 6.16 -31.02
N ILE A 224 19.38 5.25 -30.21
CA ILE A 224 19.62 3.86 -30.61
C ILE A 224 18.38 3.02 -30.29
N TYR A 225 17.95 2.18 -31.24
CA TYR A 225 16.77 1.33 -31.06
C TYR A 225 16.97 0.37 -29.89
N ILE A 226 15.99 0.35 -28.96
CA ILE A 226 16.02 -0.50 -27.78
C ILE A 226 14.94 -1.57 -27.82
N ALA A 227 14.99 -2.49 -28.80
CA ALA A 227 14.27 -3.77 -28.83
C ALA A 227 12.81 -3.73 -28.29
N PHE A 228 12.10 -2.64 -28.56
CA PHE A 228 10.72 -2.39 -28.14
C PHE A 228 9.94 -1.95 -29.38
N GLY A 229 9.11 -2.84 -29.91
CA GLY A 229 8.28 -2.59 -31.09
C GLY A 229 8.58 -3.52 -32.26
N GLU A 230 8.45 -3.00 -33.48
CA GLU A 230 8.66 -3.75 -34.72
C GLU A 230 10.15 -3.73 -35.11
N ASP A 231 10.80 -4.88 -35.21
CA ASP A 231 12.25 -4.95 -35.51
C ASP A 231 12.58 -4.87 -37.02
N ASP A 232 11.56 -4.90 -37.89
CA ASP A 232 11.75 -5.03 -39.36
C ASP A 232 11.95 -3.68 -40.08
N ARG A 233 11.64 -2.56 -39.42
CA ARG A 233 11.71 -1.19 -39.96
C ARG A 233 12.18 -0.25 -38.88
N GLU A 234 13.03 0.73 -39.21
CA GLU A 234 13.51 1.73 -38.25
C GLU A 234 13.31 3.15 -38.80
N VAL A 235 13.12 4.11 -37.90
CA VAL A 235 13.18 5.55 -38.22
C VAL A 235 14.59 5.87 -38.75
N ASN A 236 14.65 6.76 -39.75
CA ASN A 236 15.92 7.21 -40.31
C ASN A 236 16.81 7.86 -39.22
N GLU A 237 18.08 7.46 -39.16
CA GLU A 237 19.07 7.90 -38.18
C GLU A 237 19.25 9.44 -38.16
N GLU A 238 19.28 10.09 -39.32
CA GLU A 238 19.40 11.56 -39.41
C GLU A 238 18.20 12.27 -38.75
N ILE A 239 16.98 11.71 -38.89
CA ILE A 239 15.79 12.25 -38.24
C ILE A 239 15.88 12.08 -36.73
N LEU A 240 16.40 10.94 -36.26
CA LEU A 240 16.55 10.68 -34.83
C LEU A 240 17.61 11.59 -34.21
N GLU A 241 18.76 11.77 -34.85
CA GLU A 241 19.80 12.71 -34.42
C GLU A 241 19.23 14.13 -34.29
N ASP A 242 18.51 14.63 -35.31
CA ASP A 242 17.86 15.95 -35.28
C ASP A 242 16.87 16.09 -34.10
N VAL A 243 16.10 15.03 -33.80
CA VAL A 243 15.14 15.03 -32.70
C VAL A 243 15.84 14.99 -31.35
N VAL A 244 16.87 14.15 -31.20
CA VAL A 244 17.68 14.04 -29.99
C VAL A 244 18.35 15.38 -29.68
N ASP A 245 19.00 16.00 -30.67
CA ASP A 245 19.64 17.31 -30.54
C ASP A 245 18.62 18.38 -30.16
N ALA A 246 17.45 18.39 -30.80
CA ALA A 246 16.39 19.34 -30.47
C ALA A 246 15.85 19.16 -29.04
N ILE A 247 15.75 17.93 -28.52
CA ILE A 247 15.36 17.64 -27.14
C ILE A 247 16.42 18.17 -26.16
N TYR A 248 17.71 17.97 -26.47
CA TYR A 248 18.81 18.47 -25.64
C TYR A 248 18.90 20.01 -25.65
N GLU A 249 18.73 20.66 -26.79
CA GLU A 249 18.83 22.12 -26.93
C GLU A 249 17.63 22.87 -26.32
N LYS A 250 16.41 22.39 -26.55
CA LYS A 250 15.19 23.15 -26.25
C LYS A 250 14.56 22.86 -24.90
N TYR A 251 15.21 22.08 -24.02
CA TYR A 251 14.67 21.47 -22.79
C TYR A 251 13.56 22.28 -22.06
N HIS A 252 12.35 22.23 -22.61
CA HIS A 252 11.14 22.96 -22.20
C HIS A 252 9.93 22.02 -22.24
N GLY A 253 10.11 20.79 -21.76
CA GLY A 253 9.00 19.90 -21.43
C GLY A 253 8.64 18.84 -22.48
N SER A 254 7.80 17.92 -22.02
CA SER A 254 7.36 16.63 -22.57
C SER A 254 6.48 16.70 -23.83
N LEU A 255 6.63 17.74 -24.66
CA LEU A 255 5.74 17.92 -25.81
C LEU A 255 6.12 16.96 -26.95
N PRO A 256 5.14 16.27 -27.55
CA PRO A 256 5.38 15.49 -28.76
C PRO A 256 5.92 16.38 -29.88
N MET A 257 7.03 15.98 -30.49
CA MET A 257 7.58 16.61 -31.69
C MET A 257 7.05 15.91 -32.93
N LYS A 258 6.77 16.66 -34.00
CA LYS A 258 6.31 16.10 -35.27
C LYS A 258 7.31 16.43 -36.38
N ASN A 259 7.72 15.42 -37.14
CA ASN A 259 8.52 15.57 -38.36
C ASN A 259 7.90 14.72 -39.47
N GLY A 260 7.20 15.36 -40.40
CA GLY A 260 6.41 14.66 -41.42
C GLY A 260 5.31 13.80 -40.79
N SER A 261 5.29 12.50 -41.11
CA SER A 261 4.41 11.47 -40.54
C SER A 261 4.87 10.94 -39.18
N TYR A 262 6.09 11.27 -38.75
CA TYR A 262 6.64 10.80 -37.47
C TYR A 262 6.28 11.73 -36.32
N HIS A 263 5.86 11.12 -35.23
CA HIS A 263 5.61 11.74 -33.93
C HIS A 263 6.57 11.16 -32.90
N PHE A 264 7.27 12.04 -32.19
CA PHE A 264 8.27 11.67 -31.19
C PHE A 264 7.84 12.18 -29.83
N SER A 265 7.84 11.32 -28.83
CA SER A 265 7.47 11.67 -27.47
C SER A 265 8.63 11.37 -26.51
N PRO A 266 9.29 12.39 -25.93
CA PRO A 266 10.44 12.18 -25.07
C PRO A 266 10.03 11.53 -23.75
N LEU A 267 10.68 10.43 -23.38
CA LEU A 267 10.49 9.74 -22.11
C LEU A 267 11.31 10.45 -21.02
N THR A 268 10.70 11.41 -20.34
CA THR A 268 11.40 12.20 -19.32
C THR A 268 11.87 11.33 -18.16
N ASN A 269 13.10 11.55 -17.67
CA ASN A 269 13.67 10.80 -16.55
C ASN A 269 13.18 11.38 -15.21
N LEU A 270 11.91 11.13 -14.91
CA LEU A 270 11.26 11.55 -13.67
C LEU A 270 11.94 10.90 -12.45
N GLU A 271 11.74 11.47 -11.25
CA GLU A 271 12.26 10.89 -10.00
C GLU A 271 11.81 9.43 -9.80
N SER A 272 10.60 9.09 -10.27
CA SER A 272 10.10 7.72 -10.26
C SER A 272 10.86 6.77 -11.20
N CYS A 273 11.57 7.27 -12.21
CA CYS A 273 12.38 6.48 -13.14
C CYS A 273 13.77 6.17 -12.58
N HIS A 274 14.27 6.95 -11.61
CA HIS A 274 15.63 6.82 -11.02
C HIS A 274 15.85 5.51 -10.25
N VAL A 275 14.79 4.72 -10.15
CA VAL A 275 14.80 3.38 -9.57
C VAL A 275 15.63 2.44 -10.42
N CYS A 276 15.28 2.28 -11.67
CA CYS A 276 15.98 1.38 -12.58
C CYS A 276 17.03 2.12 -13.39
N HIS A 277 16.91 3.45 -13.52
CA HIS A 277 17.74 4.26 -14.38
C HIS A 277 18.58 5.27 -13.59
N SER A 278 19.76 5.63 -14.09
CA SER A 278 20.58 6.67 -13.46
C SER A 278 19.89 8.04 -13.55
N PRO A 279 19.99 8.92 -12.54
CA PRO A 279 19.53 10.31 -12.63
C PRO A 279 20.41 11.20 -13.53
N ASP A 280 21.56 10.69 -14.02
CA ASP A 280 22.55 11.49 -14.76
C ASP A 280 22.01 12.05 -16.08
N SER A 281 21.06 11.34 -16.70
CA SER A 281 20.38 11.78 -17.92
C SER A 281 19.03 12.39 -17.61
N LYS A 282 18.65 13.43 -18.36
CA LYS A 282 17.39 14.14 -18.15
C LYS A 282 16.18 13.44 -18.79
N PHE A 283 16.40 12.63 -19.82
CA PHE A 283 15.40 11.76 -20.44
C PHE A 283 15.96 10.35 -20.59
N ARG A 284 15.12 9.36 -20.86
CA ARG A 284 15.51 7.94 -20.92
C ARG A 284 15.47 7.36 -22.31
N GLY A 285 14.83 8.08 -23.23
CA GLY A 285 14.58 7.62 -24.57
C GLY A 285 13.48 8.40 -25.25
N ILE A 286 13.10 7.94 -26.43
CA ILE A 286 12.11 8.57 -27.29
C ILE A 286 11.15 7.48 -27.75
N LEU A 287 9.85 7.70 -27.52
CA LEU A 287 8.81 6.91 -28.16
C LEU A 287 8.52 7.52 -29.53
N ALA A 288 8.80 6.77 -30.60
CA ALA A 288 8.60 7.19 -31.97
C ALA A 288 7.40 6.46 -32.57
N MET A 289 6.53 7.20 -33.26
CA MET A 289 5.32 6.67 -33.87
C MET A 289 5.14 7.27 -35.27
N GLU A 290 5.03 6.43 -36.29
CA GLU A 290 4.66 6.86 -37.64
C GLU A 290 3.15 6.71 -37.80
N LEU A 291 2.49 7.81 -38.15
CA LEU A 291 1.04 7.86 -38.31
C LEU A 291 0.67 8.19 -39.75
N GLN A 292 -0.33 7.46 -40.26
CA GLN A 292 -0.89 7.72 -41.56
C GLN A 292 -1.86 8.91 -41.49
N GLU A 293 -1.54 9.97 -42.23
CA GLU A 293 -2.29 11.23 -42.19
C GLU A 293 -3.79 11.02 -42.48
N GLY A 294 -4.64 11.55 -41.60
CA GLY A 294 -6.10 11.51 -41.73
C GLY A 294 -6.75 10.13 -41.49
N LYS A 295 -5.98 9.12 -41.09
CA LYS A 295 -6.51 7.77 -40.74
C LYS A 295 -6.72 7.58 -39.25
N VAL A 296 -5.96 8.27 -38.42
CA VAL A 296 -6.16 8.26 -36.97
C VAL A 296 -7.38 9.10 -36.64
N GLN A 297 -8.38 8.45 -36.02
CA GLN A 297 -9.60 9.08 -35.58
C GLN A 297 -9.80 8.80 -34.08
N ARG A 298 -10.88 9.39 -33.53
CA ARG A 298 -11.34 9.16 -32.16
C ARG A 298 -11.33 7.68 -31.75
N GLU A 299 -11.75 6.78 -32.64
CA GLU A 299 -11.83 5.34 -32.34
C GLU A 299 -10.46 4.71 -32.06
N GLN A 300 -9.40 5.12 -32.77
CA GLN A 300 -8.04 4.64 -32.54
C GLN A 300 -7.51 5.07 -31.16
N VAL A 301 -7.81 6.30 -30.75
CA VAL A 301 -7.43 6.81 -29.42
C VAL A 301 -8.15 6.01 -28.33
N ILE A 302 -9.43 5.70 -28.52
CA ILE A 302 -10.21 4.88 -27.59
C ILE A 302 -9.67 3.46 -27.48
N HIS A 303 -9.41 2.82 -28.62
CA HIS A 303 -8.83 1.48 -28.64
C HIS A 303 -7.45 1.45 -27.99
N SER A 304 -6.62 2.45 -28.26
CA SER A 304 -5.32 2.60 -27.59
C SER A 304 -5.46 2.74 -26.07
N ALA A 305 -6.41 3.54 -25.60
CA ALA A 305 -6.66 3.69 -24.16
C ALA A 305 -7.11 2.36 -23.50
N ILE A 306 -7.96 1.60 -24.21
CA ILE A 306 -8.41 0.28 -23.76
C ILE A 306 -7.25 -0.72 -23.77
N ILE A 307 -6.39 -0.71 -24.80
CA ILE A 307 -5.20 -1.55 -24.90
C ILE A 307 -4.24 -1.26 -23.74
N GLY A 308 -3.96 0.02 -23.46
CA GLY A 308 -3.14 0.44 -22.32
C GLY A 308 -3.70 -0.05 -20.99
N PHE A 309 -5.00 0.17 -20.75
CA PHE A 309 -5.68 -0.33 -19.55
C PHE A 309 -5.58 -1.86 -19.41
N LYS A 310 -5.87 -2.61 -20.48
CA LYS A 310 -5.77 -4.08 -20.48
C LYS A 310 -4.36 -4.58 -20.15
N ASN A 311 -3.33 -3.97 -20.74
CA ASN A 311 -1.94 -4.37 -20.49
C ASN A 311 -1.53 -4.09 -19.03
N LEU A 312 -1.97 -2.98 -18.44
CA LEU A 312 -1.75 -2.71 -17.03
C LEU A 312 -2.51 -3.68 -16.10
N MET A 313 -3.72 -4.07 -16.47
CA MET A 313 -4.47 -5.09 -15.71
C MET A 313 -3.78 -6.46 -15.74
N ARG A 314 -3.07 -6.80 -16.82
CA ARG A 314 -2.26 -8.04 -16.91
C ARG A 314 -1.06 -8.06 -15.96
N LEU A 315 -0.64 -6.91 -15.43
CA LEU A 315 0.41 -6.84 -14.42
C LEU A 315 -0.03 -7.37 -13.05
N GLN A 316 -1.32 -7.69 -12.90
CA GLN A 316 -1.96 -8.20 -11.68
C GLN A 316 -1.89 -7.25 -10.48
N LYS A 317 -1.66 -5.94 -10.73
CA LYS A 317 -1.64 -4.91 -9.70
C LYS A 317 -2.58 -3.77 -10.08
N ALA A 318 -3.67 -3.63 -9.32
CA ALA A 318 -4.74 -2.66 -9.60
C ALA A 318 -4.31 -1.19 -9.42
N SER A 319 -3.26 -0.93 -8.64
CA SER A 319 -2.71 0.42 -8.42
C SER A 319 -2.13 1.03 -9.70
N TYR A 320 -1.43 0.26 -10.53
CA TYR A 320 -0.89 0.75 -11.81
C TYR A 320 -1.98 1.09 -12.82
N ALA A 321 -3.04 0.28 -12.87
CA ALA A 321 -4.21 0.59 -13.69
C ALA A 321 -4.90 1.89 -13.22
N GLY A 322 -5.01 2.10 -11.89
CA GLY A 322 -5.53 3.33 -11.32
C GLY A 322 -4.70 4.57 -11.68
N ALA A 323 -3.37 4.48 -11.55
CA ALA A 323 -2.46 5.56 -11.92
C ALA A 323 -2.59 5.94 -13.40
N TYR A 324 -2.63 4.95 -14.29
CA TYR A 324 -2.85 5.20 -15.72
C TYR A 324 -4.21 5.84 -16.02
N ILE A 325 -5.28 5.37 -15.38
CA ILE A 325 -6.60 5.98 -15.53
C ILE A 325 -6.55 7.46 -15.14
N ASP A 326 -5.85 7.79 -14.06
CA ASP A 326 -5.69 9.18 -13.64
C ASP A 326 -4.87 9.98 -14.65
N GLU A 327 -3.74 9.46 -15.17
CA GLU A 327 -2.97 10.15 -16.23
C GLU A 327 -3.82 10.44 -17.46
N ILE A 328 -4.63 9.47 -17.92
CA ILE A 328 -5.54 9.68 -19.05
C ILE A 328 -6.60 10.74 -18.74
N ARG A 329 -7.13 10.80 -17.51
CA ARG A 329 -8.09 11.84 -17.08
C ARG A 329 -7.47 13.24 -17.04
N HIS A 330 -6.17 13.36 -16.81
CA HIS A 330 -5.47 14.64 -16.78
C HIS A 330 -5.11 15.16 -18.19
N LEU A 331 -5.27 14.34 -19.24
CA LEU A 331 -5.03 14.79 -20.61
C LEU A 331 -6.05 15.88 -21.00
N PRO A 332 -5.60 17.01 -21.59
CA PRO A 332 -6.44 18.19 -21.80
C PRO A 332 -7.60 17.98 -22.77
N PHE A 333 -7.57 16.90 -23.55
CA PHE A 333 -8.60 16.54 -24.52
C PHE A 333 -9.59 15.47 -24.02
N VAL A 334 -9.38 14.93 -22.81
CA VAL A 334 -10.26 13.91 -22.21
C VAL A 334 -11.29 14.60 -21.31
N GLU A 335 -12.57 14.39 -21.58
CA GLU A 335 -13.67 14.90 -20.73
C GLU A 335 -13.97 13.93 -19.60
N ASN A 336 -14.08 12.63 -19.92
CA ASN A 336 -14.38 11.58 -18.95
C ASN A 336 -13.67 10.29 -19.34
N PHE A 337 -13.07 9.61 -18.36
CA PHE A 337 -12.61 8.23 -18.50
C PHE A 337 -13.12 7.40 -17.31
N GLN A 338 -14.10 6.54 -17.58
CA GLN A 338 -14.83 5.78 -16.57
C GLN A 338 -14.76 4.29 -16.89
N ILE A 339 -14.56 3.47 -15.87
CA ILE A 339 -14.49 2.01 -15.98
C ILE A 339 -15.61 1.41 -15.16
N PHE A 340 -16.38 0.50 -15.75
CA PHE A 340 -17.52 -0.15 -15.11
C PHE A 340 -17.30 -1.65 -15.05
N ASP A 341 -17.71 -2.29 -13.95
CA ASP A 341 -17.76 -3.75 -13.86
C ASP A 341 -18.95 -4.33 -14.64
N ASN A 342 -18.97 -5.65 -14.79
CA ASN A 342 -20.08 -6.38 -15.41
C ASN A 342 -21.21 -6.73 -14.43
N GLY A 343 -21.14 -6.26 -13.18
CA GLY A 343 -22.11 -6.54 -12.11
C GLY A 343 -22.17 -8.00 -11.63
N GLN A 344 -21.28 -8.88 -12.08
CA GLN A 344 -21.31 -10.32 -11.73
C GLN A 344 -20.41 -10.70 -10.55
N ILE A 345 -19.47 -9.81 -10.16
CA ILE A 345 -18.44 -10.10 -9.15
C ILE A 345 -18.89 -9.73 -7.73
N SER A 346 -20.01 -9.01 -7.55
CA SER A 346 -20.45 -8.56 -6.23
C SER A 346 -21.96 -8.71 -6.00
N ASP A 347 -22.35 -9.11 -4.79
CA ASP A 347 -23.76 -9.09 -4.31
C ASP A 347 -24.39 -7.68 -4.34
N VAL A 348 -23.58 -6.66 -4.63
CA VAL A 348 -23.90 -5.23 -4.61
C VAL A 348 -24.26 -4.71 -6.02
N GLY A 349 -24.15 -5.54 -7.07
CA GLY A 349 -24.53 -5.20 -8.45
C GLY A 349 -23.45 -4.43 -9.22
N TYR A 350 -23.88 -3.64 -10.22
CA TYR A 350 -23.01 -2.92 -11.14
C TYR A 350 -22.34 -1.70 -10.50
N ARG A 351 -21.02 -1.56 -10.67
CA ARG A 351 -20.22 -0.48 -10.10
C ARG A 351 -19.37 0.24 -11.14
N GLU A 352 -19.15 1.51 -10.89
CA GLU A 352 -18.04 2.27 -11.46
C GLU A 352 -16.81 2.09 -10.56
N LEU A 353 -15.68 1.80 -11.21
CA LEU A 353 -14.42 1.45 -10.59
C LEU A 353 -13.41 2.60 -10.75
N TRP A 354 -12.38 2.60 -9.91
CA TRP A 354 -11.30 3.59 -9.92
C TRP A 354 -11.78 5.06 -9.88
N ILE A 355 -12.77 5.37 -9.05
CA ILE A 355 -13.19 6.76 -8.81
C ILE A 355 -12.26 7.38 -7.79
N PRO A 356 -11.68 8.57 -8.04
CA PRO A 356 -10.83 9.25 -7.07
C PRO A 356 -11.56 9.40 -5.73
N ASN A 357 -10.91 8.98 -4.65
CA ASN A 357 -11.49 9.04 -3.34
C ASN A 357 -11.31 10.47 -2.77
N PRO A 358 -12.39 11.24 -2.55
CA PRO A 358 -12.29 12.62 -2.06
C PRO A 358 -11.66 12.71 -0.67
N ASP A 359 -11.75 11.64 0.11
CA ASP A 359 -11.22 11.54 1.46
C ASP A 359 -9.78 11.02 1.49
N TYR A 360 -9.15 10.77 0.33
CA TYR A 360 -7.78 10.26 0.26
C TYR A 360 -6.75 11.32 0.64
N ASP A 361 -6.91 12.55 0.13
CA ASP A 361 -5.99 13.65 0.44
C ASP A 361 -6.30 14.33 1.78
N SER A 362 -7.27 13.82 2.55
CA SER A 362 -7.52 14.34 3.89
C SER A 362 -6.41 13.90 4.83
N ILE A 363 -5.44 14.78 5.04
CA ILE A 363 -4.30 14.55 5.91
C ILE A 363 -4.79 14.38 7.36
N SER A 364 -4.57 13.19 7.92
CA SER A 364 -4.82 12.92 9.34
C SER A 364 -3.58 13.32 10.15
N MET A 365 -3.76 13.98 11.30
CA MET A 365 -2.68 14.28 12.24
C MET A 365 -2.82 13.45 13.51
N ASP A 366 -1.73 12.85 13.98
CA ASP A 366 -1.71 12.08 15.23
C ASP A 366 -0.90 12.82 16.31
N SER A 367 -1.58 13.23 17.39
CA SER A 367 -0.98 13.99 18.49
C SER A 367 0.05 13.20 19.30
N THR A 368 -0.10 11.87 19.37
CA THR A 368 0.84 10.97 20.04
C THR A 368 2.14 10.90 19.23
N ILE A 369 2.01 10.81 17.91
CA ILE A 369 3.14 10.87 16.97
C ILE A 369 3.81 12.25 17.01
N ALA A 370 3.03 13.34 17.04
CA ALA A 370 3.58 14.69 17.17
C ALA A 370 4.43 14.85 18.44
N LYS A 371 3.97 14.30 19.57
CA LYS A 371 4.74 14.28 20.82
C LYS A 371 6.02 13.46 20.69
N LEU A 372 5.95 12.29 20.06
CA LEU A 372 7.12 11.43 19.83
C LEU A 372 8.18 12.12 18.96
N ILE A 373 7.75 12.78 17.89
CA ILE A 373 8.60 13.57 16.99
C ILE A 373 9.25 14.71 17.78
N TYR A 374 8.45 15.47 18.54
CA TYR A 374 8.97 16.56 19.36
C TYR A 374 10.04 16.07 20.34
N THR A 375 9.77 14.99 21.10
CA THR A 375 10.72 14.46 22.07
C THR A 375 12.01 13.99 21.41
N ASN A 376 11.93 13.21 20.32
CA ASN A 376 13.13 12.74 19.62
C ASN A 376 13.95 13.88 18.99
N ASN A 377 13.33 14.98 18.56
CA ASN A 377 14.08 16.14 18.07
C ASN A 377 14.84 16.88 19.20
N GLN A 378 14.32 16.87 20.43
CA GLN A 378 14.93 17.54 21.58
C GLN A 378 16.00 16.71 22.30
N THR A 379 16.00 15.38 22.18
CA THR A 379 17.03 14.53 22.79
C THR A 379 18.37 14.63 22.03
N ASP A 380 19.46 14.76 22.79
CA ASP A 380 20.84 14.71 22.29
C ASP A 380 21.44 13.30 22.31
N THR A 381 20.73 12.30 22.84
CA THR A 381 21.24 10.94 22.98
C THR A 381 21.07 10.12 21.71
N ASN A 382 22.07 9.28 21.40
CA ASN A 382 22.04 8.26 20.34
C ASN A 382 20.91 7.20 20.49
N ASN A 383 20.05 7.32 21.51
CA ASN A 383 18.97 6.39 21.77
C ASN A 383 17.64 6.93 21.23
N LYS A 384 17.20 6.37 20.10
CA LYS A 384 15.86 6.60 19.54
C LYS A 384 14.78 6.25 20.58
N GLN A 385 13.92 7.21 20.93
CA GLN A 385 12.72 6.90 21.70
C GLN A 385 11.66 6.31 20.79
N LYS A 386 11.08 5.18 21.22
CA LYS A 386 9.96 4.49 20.58
C LYS A 386 8.77 4.56 21.53
N LEU A 387 7.55 4.52 21.01
CA LEU A 387 6.35 4.32 21.84
C LEU A 387 5.83 2.90 21.65
N GLU A 388 5.40 2.29 22.74
CA GLU A 388 4.63 1.06 22.76
C GLU A 388 3.44 1.27 23.71
N TYR A 389 2.24 0.99 23.23
CA TYR A 389 1.01 1.10 24.02
C TYR A 389 -0.07 0.21 23.43
N THR A 390 -1.12 -0.06 24.22
CA THR A 390 -2.31 -0.74 23.73
C THR A 390 -3.37 0.28 23.34
N GLU A 391 -3.93 0.17 22.14
CA GLU A 391 -5.05 0.99 21.69
C GLU A 391 -6.21 0.10 21.23
N ASN A 392 -7.45 0.57 21.41
CA ASN A 392 -8.63 -0.17 20.98
C ASN A 392 -9.03 0.29 19.57
N ILE A 393 -8.94 -0.63 18.61
CA ILE A 393 -9.30 -0.40 17.21
C ILE A 393 -10.47 -1.34 16.89
N THR A 394 -11.62 -0.78 16.52
CA THR A 394 -12.82 -1.58 16.17
C THR A 394 -13.24 -2.60 17.25
N MET A 395 -13.21 -2.19 18.53
CA MET A 395 -13.54 -3.04 19.69
C MET A 395 -12.54 -4.18 19.95
N VAL A 396 -11.37 -4.16 19.32
CA VAL A 396 -10.29 -5.13 19.52
C VAL A 396 -9.05 -4.41 20.01
N ASP A 397 -8.43 -4.93 21.07
CA ASP A 397 -7.17 -4.38 21.57
C ASP A 397 -6.04 -4.71 20.60
N HIS A 398 -5.25 -3.69 20.28
CA HIS A 398 -4.07 -3.80 19.44
C HIS A 398 -2.84 -3.37 20.24
N LEU A 399 -1.75 -4.11 20.07
CA LEU A 399 -0.43 -3.69 20.50
C LEU A 399 0.14 -2.77 19.43
N THR A 400 0.31 -1.51 19.80
CA THR A 400 0.75 -0.45 18.91
C THR A 400 2.17 -0.03 19.23
N GLN A 401 2.99 0.04 18.19
CA GLN A 401 4.36 0.53 18.25
C GLN A 401 4.55 1.68 17.27
N ALA A 402 5.07 2.81 17.75
CA ALA A 402 5.46 3.94 16.92
C ALA A 402 6.98 4.11 16.97
N ILE A 403 7.63 3.97 15.82
CA ILE A 403 9.08 3.90 15.70
C ILE A 403 9.55 5.00 14.74
N PRO A 404 10.38 5.95 15.20
CA PRO A 404 10.87 7.03 14.34
C PRO A 404 11.99 6.57 13.40
N ILE A 405 11.97 7.11 12.19
CA ILE A 405 13.08 7.08 11.23
C ILE A 405 13.95 8.32 11.49
N ILE A 406 15.12 8.09 12.06
CA ILE A 406 16.08 9.14 12.42
C ILE A 406 16.92 9.55 11.21
N ASN A 407 17.19 10.84 11.10
CA ASN A 407 18.05 11.44 10.09
C ASN A 407 19.54 11.21 10.42
N ASP A 408 20.00 9.97 10.27
CA ASP A 408 21.40 9.62 10.45
C ASP A 408 22.27 10.06 9.27
N GLU A 409 23.58 9.79 9.37
CA GLU A 409 24.59 10.19 8.38
C GLU A 409 24.23 9.78 6.95
N LYS A 410 23.64 8.60 6.76
CA LYS A 410 23.20 8.14 5.44
C LYS A 410 22.04 8.96 4.90
N CYS A 411 21.05 9.26 5.75
CA CYS A 411 19.91 10.08 5.36
C CYS A 411 20.31 11.53 5.02
N GLN A 412 21.37 12.05 5.65
CA GLN A 412 21.86 13.42 5.45
C GLN A 412 22.45 13.68 4.05
N ALA A 413 22.73 12.64 3.27
CA ALA A 413 23.08 12.78 1.85
C ALA A 413 21.99 13.54 1.06
N CYS A 414 20.71 13.26 1.37
CA CYS A 414 19.55 13.88 0.74
C CYS A 414 18.81 14.86 1.68
N HIS A 415 19.00 14.73 2.99
CA HIS A 415 18.27 15.47 4.02
C HIS A 415 19.21 16.18 4.98
N ARG A 416 19.99 17.13 4.46
CA ARG A 416 20.95 17.89 5.26
C ARG A 416 20.29 18.62 6.42
N PRO A 417 20.99 18.78 7.56
CA PRO A 417 20.56 19.72 8.60
C PRO A 417 20.37 21.11 8.01
N PRO A 418 19.41 21.90 8.51
CA PRO A 418 19.20 23.26 8.02
C PRO A 418 20.45 24.12 8.28
N GLU A 419 20.90 24.85 7.27
CA GLU A 419 22.09 25.68 7.35
C GLU A 419 21.80 27.00 8.09
N MET A 420 22.69 27.39 9.02
CA MET A 420 22.62 28.67 9.71
C MET A 420 22.68 29.81 8.69
N GLY A 421 21.65 30.66 8.66
CA GLY A 421 21.52 31.76 7.71
C GLY A 421 20.59 31.47 6.52
N SER A 422 20.11 30.24 6.35
CA SER A 422 19.07 29.95 5.36
C SER A 422 17.72 30.56 5.77
N PRO A 423 16.87 30.99 4.81
CA PRO A 423 15.53 31.53 5.11
C PRO A 423 14.64 30.60 5.93
N PHE A 424 14.90 29.29 5.88
CA PHE A 424 14.12 28.26 6.55
C PHE A 424 14.74 27.77 7.87
N TYR A 425 15.94 28.23 8.25
CA TYR A 425 16.68 27.75 9.42
C TYR A 425 15.85 27.76 10.70
N ALA A 426 15.28 28.91 11.06
CA ALA A 426 14.47 29.07 12.26
C ALA A 426 13.25 28.12 12.31
N SER A 427 12.69 27.78 11.15
CA SER A 427 11.52 26.90 11.05
C SER A 427 11.87 25.41 11.08
N GLN A 428 13.14 25.05 10.84
CA GLN A 428 13.59 23.67 10.64
C GLN A 428 14.64 23.20 11.64
N GLN A 429 15.34 24.09 12.34
CA GLN A 429 16.45 23.76 13.26
C GLN A 429 16.09 22.71 14.32
N ASP A 430 14.82 22.62 14.70
CA ASP A 430 14.29 21.68 15.70
C ASP A 430 13.39 20.58 15.11
N LYS A 431 13.32 20.45 13.77
CA LYS A 431 12.38 19.56 13.06
C LYS A 431 13.03 18.66 12.00
N TRP A 432 14.35 18.49 12.08
CA TRP A 432 15.13 17.78 11.06
C TRP A 432 15.68 16.42 11.51
N LYS A 433 15.75 16.13 12.83
CA LYS A 433 16.30 14.86 13.35
C LYS A 433 15.38 13.68 13.08
N VAL A 434 14.06 13.88 13.14
CA VAL A 434 13.07 12.85 12.77
C VAL A 434 12.58 13.11 11.36
N ARG A 435 12.71 12.11 10.46
CA ARG A 435 12.23 12.20 9.07
C ARG A 435 10.78 11.74 8.94
N SER A 436 10.45 10.66 9.63
CA SER A 436 9.15 10.01 9.55
C SER A 436 8.94 9.12 10.77
N VAL A 437 7.71 8.69 11.02
CA VAL A 437 7.38 7.70 12.04
C VAL A 437 6.53 6.60 11.42
N VAL A 438 6.93 5.34 11.65
CA VAL A 438 6.13 4.18 11.29
C VAL A 438 5.34 3.76 12.52
N LYS A 439 4.00 3.72 12.41
CA LYS A 439 3.10 3.20 13.43
C LYS A 439 2.56 1.85 12.95
N VAL A 440 2.74 0.82 13.78
CA VAL A 440 2.26 -0.54 13.52
C VAL A 440 1.36 -0.95 14.67
N SER A 441 0.14 -1.39 14.37
CA SER A 441 -0.85 -1.81 15.36
C SER A 441 -1.26 -3.25 15.09
N THR A 442 -0.81 -4.20 15.93
CA THR A 442 -1.06 -5.65 15.74
C THR A 442 -2.16 -6.15 16.67
N SER A 443 -3.06 -7.00 16.15
CA SER A 443 -4.21 -7.46 16.93
C SER A 443 -3.79 -8.38 18.08
N MET A 444 -4.28 -8.09 19.29
CA MET A 444 -4.06 -8.94 20.47
C MET A 444 -5.08 -10.06 20.59
N LYS A 445 -6.07 -10.14 19.69
CA LYS A 445 -7.20 -11.07 19.77
C LYS A 445 -6.77 -12.53 19.88
N ASP A 446 -5.87 -12.97 19.00
CA ASP A 446 -5.41 -14.37 18.97
C ASP A 446 -4.68 -14.74 20.26
N ILE A 447 -3.89 -13.81 20.80
CA ILE A 447 -3.16 -13.98 22.06
C ILE A 447 -4.13 -14.04 23.24
N GLN A 448 -5.10 -13.12 23.28
CA GLN A 448 -6.13 -13.09 24.33
C GLN A 448 -6.99 -14.37 24.31
N GLN A 449 -7.33 -14.88 23.12
CA GLN A 449 -8.05 -16.13 22.96
C GLN A 449 -7.25 -17.35 23.44
N GLU A 450 -5.96 -17.43 23.11
CA GLU A 450 -5.13 -18.54 23.58
C GLU A 450 -4.94 -18.47 25.11
N ILE A 451 -4.75 -17.27 25.68
CA ILE A 451 -4.71 -17.07 27.14
C ILE A 451 -6.03 -17.54 27.78
N GLN A 452 -7.18 -17.17 27.21
CA GLN A 452 -8.48 -17.57 27.73
C GLN A 452 -8.70 -19.08 27.65
N LYS A 453 -8.30 -19.70 26.55
CA LYS A 453 -8.36 -21.16 26.33
C LYS A 453 -7.48 -21.91 27.33
N ASN A 454 -6.23 -21.47 27.53
CA ASN A 454 -5.34 -22.06 28.53
C ASN A 454 -5.93 -21.90 29.94
N THR A 455 -6.47 -20.73 30.25
CA THR A 455 -7.15 -20.48 31.54
C THR A 455 -8.33 -21.45 31.75
N GLN A 456 -9.19 -21.63 30.76
CA GLN A 456 -10.30 -22.57 30.83
C GLN A 456 -9.83 -24.02 30.98
N ALA A 457 -8.83 -24.44 30.20
CA ALA A 457 -8.26 -25.78 30.29
C ALA A 457 -7.69 -26.04 31.69
N SER A 458 -6.96 -25.09 32.27
CA SER A 458 -6.43 -25.20 33.63
C SER A 458 -7.53 -25.26 34.69
N ILE A 459 -8.63 -24.53 34.54
CA ILE A 459 -9.80 -24.62 35.43
C ILE A 459 -10.43 -26.02 35.36
N VAL A 460 -10.61 -26.56 34.15
CA VAL A 460 -11.20 -27.91 33.94
C VAL A 460 -10.31 -29.00 34.55
N VAL A 461 -8.99 -28.93 34.34
CA VAL A 461 -8.04 -29.86 34.96
C VAL A 461 -8.09 -29.73 36.49
N GLY A 462 -8.15 -28.50 37.02
CA GLY A 462 -8.29 -28.27 38.45
C GLY A 462 -9.55 -28.87 39.04
N LEU A 463 -10.72 -28.63 38.43
CA LEU A 463 -11.99 -29.22 38.86
C LEU A 463 -11.96 -30.76 38.78
N SER A 464 -11.40 -31.32 37.70
CA SER A 464 -11.28 -32.77 37.55
C SER A 464 -10.41 -33.40 38.64
N THR A 465 -9.33 -32.72 39.03
CA THR A 465 -8.41 -33.14 40.11
C THR A 465 -9.07 -33.06 41.50
N PHE A 466 -10.13 -32.26 41.67
CA PHE A 466 -10.91 -32.22 42.91
C PHE A 466 -12.02 -33.27 42.98
N ILE A 467 -12.51 -33.74 41.83
CA ILE A 467 -13.61 -34.70 41.72
C ILE A 467 -13.09 -36.15 41.76
N LEU A 468 -11.92 -36.41 41.18
CA LEU A 468 -11.15 -37.66 41.29
C LEU A 468 -10.45 -37.75 42.65
#